data_AF-A0A849AQP1-F1
#
_entry.id   AF-A0A849AQP1-F1
#
_cell.length_a   1.000
_cell.length_b   1.000
_cell.length_c   1.000
_cell.angle_alpha   90.00
_cell.angle_beta   90.00
_cell.angle_gamma   90.00
#
_symmetry.space_group_name_H-M   'P 1'
#
loop_
_entity.id
_entity.type
_entity.pdbx_description
1 polymer ?
#
loop_
_entity_poly.entity_id
_entity_poly.type
_entity_poly.pdbx_seq_one_letter_code
_entity_poly.pdbx_strand_id
1 'polypeptide(L)'
;MAAKKSSHLFIAIVVDACLVALFTVVGHYTHHQSLVPEQILGTAWPFLAGLVIAWLLNAVWAAPLAPLRTGTGLWATTVLLGLVIRALTGEGTEGPFIVVAASLNLVTLVGWRVIATAVAGRSAR
;
A
#
# COMPACT_ATOMS: atom_id res chain seq x y z
N MET A 1 13.05 23.63 3.71
CA MET A 1 11.86 22.98 3.11
C MET A 1 12.21 21.75 2.27
N ALA A 2 13.20 21.80 1.37
CA ALA A 2 13.57 20.67 0.50
C ALA A 2 13.98 19.39 1.27
N ALA A 3 14.80 19.51 2.32
CA ALA A 3 15.23 18.37 3.14
C ALA A 3 14.05 17.64 3.83
N LYS A 4 13.08 18.39 4.36
CA LYS A 4 11.86 17.86 5.00
C LYS A 4 10.95 17.16 3.98
N LYS A 5 10.90 17.68 2.74
CA LYS A 5 10.16 17.05 1.65
C LYS A 5 10.81 15.73 1.23
N SER A 6 12.14 15.69 1.15
CA SER A 6 12.91 14.47 0.86
C SER A 6 12.71 13.39 1.92
N SER A 7 12.77 13.75 3.20
CA SER A 7 12.53 12.79 4.29
C SER A 7 11.10 12.25 4.29
N HIS A 8 10.08 13.09 4.04
CA HIS A 8 8.70 12.61 3.93
C HIS A 8 8.49 11.66 2.76
N LEU A 9 9.18 11.89 1.64
CA LEU A 9 9.16 11.00 0.48
C LEU A 9 9.76 9.64 0.82
N PHE A 10 10.93 9.63 1.46
CA PHE A 10 11.58 8.41 1.90
C PHE A 10 10.74 7.63 2.91
N ILE A 11 10.15 8.32 3.90
CA ILE A 11 9.25 7.70 4.86
C ILE A 11 8.03 7.10 4.14
N ALA A 12 7.42 7.84 3.22
CA ALA A 12 6.24 7.37 2.52
C ALA A 12 6.52 6.12 1.69
N ILE A 13 7.59 6.09 0.90
CA ILE A 13 7.89 4.93 0.05
C ILE A 13 8.19 3.68 0.89
N VAL A 14 8.95 3.84 1.98
CA VAL A 14 9.28 2.72 2.88
C VAL A 14 8.02 2.20 3.57
N VAL A 15 7.22 3.09 4.17
CA VAL A 15 6.02 2.70 4.91
C VAL A 15 4.98 2.07 3.98
N ASP A 16 4.75 2.63 2.79
CA ASP A 16 3.82 2.06 1.81
C ASP A 16 4.26 0.65 1.38
N ALA A 17 5.52 0.47 0.99
CA ALA A 17 6.04 -0.82 0.55
C ALA A 17 6.00 -1.87 1.67
N CYS A 18 6.41 -1.50 2.89
CA CYS A 18 6.37 -2.39 4.05
C CYS A 18 4.93 -2.79 4.39
N LEU A 19 3.96 -1.87 4.36
CA LEU A 19 2.58 -2.18 4.70
C LEU A 19 1.88 -3.04 3.63
N VAL A 20 2.16 -2.82 2.34
CA VAL A 20 1.66 -3.69 1.26
C VAL A 20 2.25 -5.09 1.36
N ALA A 21 3.55 -5.22 1.64
CA ALA A 21 4.19 -6.51 1.86
C ALA A 21 3.67 -7.20 3.14
N LEU A 22 3.46 -6.45 4.22
CA LEU A 22 2.95 -7.01 5.46
C LEU A 22 1.53 -7.57 5.30
N PHE A 23 0.68 -6.91 4.52
CA PHE A 23 -0.65 -7.42 4.17
C PHE A 23 -0.57 -8.83 3.57
N THR A 24 0.35 -9.08 2.65
CA THR A 24 0.45 -10.39 1.97
C THR A 24 1.02 -11.46 2.90
N VAL A 25 2.01 -11.11 3.72
CA VAL A 25 2.59 -12.00 4.74
C VAL A 25 1.52 -12.43 5.75
N VAL A 26 0.79 -11.46 6.32
CA VAL A 26 -0.26 -11.72 7.32
C VAL A 26 -1.40 -12.52 6.71
N GLY A 27 -1.85 -12.16 5.50
CA GLY A 27 -2.89 -12.91 4.80
C GLY A 27 -2.49 -14.35 4.54
N HIS A 28 -1.27 -14.57 4.04
CA HIS A 28 -0.75 -15.90 3.79
C HIS A 28 -0.68 -16.75 5.07
N TYR A 29 -0.09 -16.22 6.13
CA TYR A 29 0.00 -16.89 7.43
C TYR A 29 -1.37 -17.22 8.00
N THR A 30 -2.34 -16.30 7.87
CA THR A 30 -3.72 -16.51 8.36
C THR A 30 -4.37 -17.73 7.72
N HIS A 31 -4.17 -17.93 6.40
CA HIS A 31 -4.79 -19.03 5.66
C HIS A 31 -4.00 -20.35 5.71
N HIS A 32 -2.67 -20.29 5.78
CA HIS A 32 -1.81 -21.47 5.60
C HIS A 32 -1.02 -21.84 6.85
N GLN A 33 -1.06 -21.03 7.91
CA GLN A 33 -0.31 -21.21 9.16
C GLN A 33 1.20 -21.48 8.93
N SER A 34 1.75 -20.95 7.85
CA SER A 34 3.13 -21.14 7.41
C SER A 34 3.65 -19.87 6.71
N LEU A 35 4.97 -19.80 6.50
CA LEU A 35 5.64 -18.66 5.86
C LEU A 35 6.46 -19.17 4.67
N VAL A 36 5.78 -19.51 3.56
CA VAL A 36 6.42 -19.97 2.33
C VAL A 36 6.75 -18.75 1.44
N PRO A 37 8.04 -18.39 1.24
CA PRO A 37 8.42 -17.17 0.55
C PRO A 37 7.88 -17.07 -0.88
N GLU A 38 7.87 -18.16 -1.64
CA GLU A 38 7.42 -18.19 -3.03
C GLU A 38 5.92 -17.87 -3.15
N GLN A 39 5.12 -18.38 -2.23
CA GLN A 39 3.66 -18.17 -2.22
C GLN A 39 3.30 -16.76 -1.74
N ILE A 40 4.03 -16.24 -0.76
CA ILE A 40 3.92 -14.85 -0.30
C ILE A 40 4.31 -13.91 -1.44
N LEU A 41 5.42 -14.19 -2.13
CA LEU A 41 5.90 -13.37 -3.24
C LEU A 41 4.92 -13.37 -4.40
N GLY A 42 4.35 -14.54 -4.76
CA GLY A 42 3.24 -14.63 -5.70
C GLY A 42 2.15 -13.62 -5.35
N THR A 43 1.69 -13.65 -4.09
CA THR A 43 0.66 -12.72 -3.65
C THR A 43 1.09 -11.25 -3.64
N ALA A 44 2.36 -10.98 -3.31
CA ALA A 44 2.86 -9.63 -3.07
C ALA A 44 3.22 -8.86 -4.33
N TRP A 45 3.89 -9.50 -5.29
CA TRP A 45 4.46 -8.82 -6.45
C TRP A 45 3.42 -8.04 -7.29
N PRO A 46 2.17 -8.51 -7.48
CA PRO A 46 1.16 -7.76 -8.24
C PRO A 46 0.79 -6.44 -7.56
N PHE A 47 0.62 -6.45 -6.23
CA PHE A 47 0.30 -5.25 -5.47
C PHE A 47 1.48 -4.32 -5.32
N LEU A 48 2.71 -4.84 -5.19
CA LEU A 48 3.92 -4.02 -5.17
C LEU A 48 4.15 -3.36 -6.53
N ALA A 49 3.93 -4.07 -7.64
CA ALA A 49 3.93 -3.48 -8.98
C ALA A 49 2.84 -2.41 -9.12
N GLY A 50 1.62 -2.73 -8.67
CA GLY A 50 0.51 -1.78 -8.60
C GLY A 50 0.85 -0.52 -7.79
N LEU A 51 1.55 -0.67 -6.65
CA LEU A 51 1.98 0.43 -5.79
C LEU A 51 2.99 1.34 -6.50
N VAL A 52 3.98 0.77 -7.20
CA VAL A 52 4.96 1.54 -7.99
C VAL A 52 4.25 2.36 -9.06
N ILE A 53 3.33 1.75 -9.80
CA ILE A 53 2.55 2.45 -10.83
C ILE A 53 1.66 3.53 -10.20
N ALA A 54 1.00 3.21 -9.09
CA ALA A 54 0.16 4.14 -8.36
C ALA A 54 0.92 5.36 -7.85
N TRP A 55 2.18 5.18 -7.42
CA TRP A 55 3.07 6.26 -7.02
C TRP A 55 3.31 7.27 -8.15
N LEU A 56 3.52 6.77 -9.36
CA LEU A 56 3.71 7.57 -10.56
C LEU A 56 2.42 8.28 -10.99
N LEU A 57 1.32 7.52 -11.11
CA LEU A 57 0.04 8.04 -11.60
C LEU A 57 -0.58 9.08 -10.65
N ASN A 58 -0.39 8.94 -9.34
CA ASN A 58 -0.93 9.86 -8.34
C ASN A 58 0.05 10.97 -7.93
N ALA A 59 1.22 11.04 -8.58
CA ALA A 59 2.27 12.03 -8.32
C ALA A 59 2.53 12.24 -6.81
N VAL A 60 2.75 11.14 -6.08
CA VAL A 60 2.81 11.13 -4.60
C VAL A 60 3.81 12.15 -4.04
N TRP A 61 4.90 12.42 -4.77
CA TRP A 61 5.92 13.42 -4.43
C TRP A 61 5.37 14.85 -4.27
N ALA A 62 4.18 15.16 -4.79
CA ALA A 62 3.53 16.45 -4.63
C ALA A 62 3.00 16.66 -3.19
N ALA A 63 2.49 15.62 -2.55
CA ALA A 63 1.89 15.68 -1.22
C ALA A 63 1.94 14.33 -0.48
N PRO A 64 3.13 13.79 -0.16
CA PRO A 64 3.31 12.38 0.20
C PRO A 64 2.55 11.93 1.45
N LEU A 65 2.29 12.85 2.39
CA LEU A 65 1.57 12.58 3.64
C LEU A 65 0.07 12.91 3.58
N ALA A 66 -0.46 13.46 2.48
CA ALA A 66 -1.85 13.89 2.42
C ALA A 66 -2.81 12.68 2.35
N PRO A 67 -3.66 12.42 3.36
CA PRO A 67 -4.41 11.17 3.44
C PRO A 67 -5.47 11.05 2.34
N LEU A 68 -6.29 12.09 2.15
CA LEU A 68 -7.38 12.04 1.16
C LEU A 68 -6.94 12.41 -0.25
N ARG A 69 -5.99 13.34 -0.41
CA ARG A 69 -5.52 13.76 -1.74
C ARG A 69 -4.64 12.70 -2.40
N THR A 70 -3.79 12.04 -1.61
CA THR A 70 -2.78 11.12 -2.13
C THR A 70 -3.09 9.68 -1.73
N GLY A 71 -3.47 9.43 -0.47
CA GLY A 71 -3.71 8.08 0.02
C GLY A 71 -4.84 7.34 -0.69
N THR A 72 -5.97 7.98 -0.99
CA THR A 72 -7.14 7.31 -1.62
C THR A 72 -6.86 6.92 -3.07
N GLY A 73 -6.27 7.82 -3.86
CA GLY A 73 -5.86 7.53 -5.23
C GLY A 73 -4.78 6.47 -5.29
N LEU A 74 -3.77 6.58 -4.41
CA LEU A 74 -2.71 5.58 -4.27
C LEU A 74 -3.30 4.19 -3.96
N TRP A 75 -4.19 4.12 -2.96
CA TRP A 75 -4.89 2.90 -2.58
C TRP A 75 -5.69 2.29 -3.74
N ALA A 76 -6.58 3.08 -4.34
CA ALA A 76 -7.48 2.61 -5.39
C ALA A 76 -6.68 2.07 -6.58
N THR A 77 -5.67 2.80 -7.04
CA THR A 77 -4.80 2.36 -8.14
C THR A 77 -3.98 1.12 -7.77
N THR A 78 -3.42 1.06 -6.56
CA THR A 78 -2.64 -0.10 -6.10
C THR A 78 -3.47 -1.38 -6.10
N VAL A 79 -4.67 -1.32 -5.53
CA VAL A 79 -5.57 -2.48 -5.42
C VAL A 79 -6.11 -2.87 -6.79
N LEU A 80 -6.58 -1.91 -7.60
CA LEU A 80 -7.08 -2.19 -8.95
C LEU A 80 -6.01 -2.86 -9.81
N LEU A 81 -4.81 -2.28 -9.88
CA LEU A 81 -3.72 -2.84 -10.69
C LEU A 81 -3.25 -4.18 -10.13
N GLY A 82 -3.12 -4.32 -8.80
CA GLY A 82 -2.75 -5.59 -8.18
C GLY A 82 -3.73 -6.71 -8.51
N LEU A 83 -5.04 -6.44 -8.42
CA LEU A 83 -6.09 -7.41 -8.78
C LEU A 83 -6.10 -7.74 -10.27
N VAL A 84 -5.94 -6.73 -11.15
CA VAL A 84 -5.85 -6.96 -12.60
C VAL A 84 -4.64 -7.82 -12.94
N ILE A 85 -3.46 -7.49 -12.40
CA ILE A 85 -2.24 -8.25 -12.64
C ILE A 85 -2.44 -9.71 -12.16
N ARG A 86 -2.99 -9.92 -10.96
CA ARG A 86 -3.30 -11.27 -10.45
C ARG A 86 -4.23 -12.07 -11.34
N ALA A 87 -5.29 -11.43 -11.85
CA ALA A 87 -6.23 -12.07 -12.75
C ALA A 87 -5.54 -12.50 -14.05
N LEU A 88 -4.65 -11.65 -14.59
CA LEU A 88 -3.89 -11.93 -15.80
C LEU A 88 -2.81 -13.00 -15.62
N THR A 89 -2.25 -13.14 -14.41
CA THR A 89 -1.20 -14.14 -14.11
C THR A 89 -1.74 -15.44 -13.52
N GLY A 90 -3.06 -15.60 -13.41
CA GLY A 90 -3.69 -16.83 -12.94
C GLY A 90 -3.58 -17.08 -11.44
N GLU A 91 -3.27 -16.06 -10.64
CA GLU A 91 -3.17 -16.21 -9.18
C GLU A 91 -4.53 -16.19 -8.46
N GLY A 92 -5.62 -15.93 -9.20
CA GLY A 92 -6.97 -15.91 -8.66
C GLY A 92 -7.34 -14.60 -7.96
N THR A 93 -8.63 -14.27 -8.04
CA THR A 93 -9.26 -13.07 -7.46
C THR A 93 -10.61 -13.42 -6.84
N GLU A 94 -10.58 -14.28 -5.83
CA GLU A 94 -11.79 -14.70 -5.11
C GLU A 94 -12.48 -13.49 -4.46
N GLY A 95 -13.82 -13.51 -4.41
CA GLY A 95 -14.63 -12.42 -3.88
C GLY A 95 -14.18 -11.93 -2.49
N PRO A 96 -13.98 -12.84 -1.50
CA PRO A 96 -13.46 -12.46 -0.18
C PRO A 96 -12.07 -11.83 -0.23
N PHE A 97 -11.19 -12.32 -1.10
CA PHE A 97 -9.85 -11.77 -1.26
C PHE A 97 -9.89 -10.32 -1.75
N ILE A 98 -10.76 -10.01 -2.72
CA ILE A 98 -10.93 -8.64 -3.24
C ILE A 98 -11.31 -7.68 -2.09
N VAL A 99 -12.30 -8.06 -1.27
CA VAL A 99 -12.79 -7.22 -0.16
C VAL A 99 -11.70 -7.03 0.90
N VAL A 100 -11.01 -8.10 1.30
CA VAL A 100 -9.95 -8.04 2.32
C VAL A 100 -8.74 -7.25 1.81
N ALA A 101 -8.28 -7.52 0.59
CA ALA A 101 -7.17 -6.79 -0.03
C ALA A 101 -7.48 -5.29 -0.14
N ALA A 102 -8.68 -4.94 -0.62
CA ALA A 102 -9.11 -3.56 -0.71
C ALA A 102 -9.18 -2.89 0.67
N SER A 103 -9.81 -3.54 1.65
CA SER A 103 -10.02 -2.97 2.99
C SER A 103 -8.70 -2.81 3.77
N LEU A 104 -7.84 -3.83 3.76
CA LEU A 104 -6.56 -3.75 4.45
C LEU A 104 -5.63 -2.71 3.82
N ASN A 105 -5.55 -2.66 2.48
CA ASN A 105 -4.74 -1.64 1.81
C ASN A 105 -5.32 -0.22 2.02
N LEU A 106 -6.64 -0.07 2.16
CA LEU A 106 -7.26 1.22 2.49
C LEU A 106 -6.78 1.67 3.87
N VAL A 107 -6.95 0.79 4.87
CA VAL A 107 -6.58 1.06 6.26
C VAL A 107 -5.09 1.35 6.37
N THR A 108 -4.23 0.59 5.69
CA THR A 108 -2.79 0.81 5.76
C THR A 108 -2.40 2.08 5.01
N LEU A 109 -2.60 2.16 3.69
CA LEU A 109 -2.11 3.27 2.85
C LEU A 109 -2.73 4.63 3.20
N VAL A 110 -4.01 4.67 3.59
CA VAL A 110 -4.66 5.92 4.02
C VAL A 110 -4.46 6.15 5.51
N GLY A 111 -4.65 5.12 6.34
CA GLY A 111 -4.64 5.27 7.80
C GLY A 111 -3.29 5.71 8.36
N TRP A 112 -2.17 5.21 7.84
CA TRP A 112 -0.85 5.66 8.32
C TRP A 112 -0.61 7.15 8.02
N ARG A 113 -1.13 7.66 6.89
CA ARG A 113 -1.06 9.08 6.53
C ARG A 113 -1.91 9.94 7.46
N VAL A 114 -3.10 9.46 7.85
CA VAL A 114 -3.94 10.12 8.87
C VAL A 114 -3.15 10.25 10.18
N ILE A 115 -2.49 9.18 10.61
CA ILE A 115 -1.66 9.18 11.82
C ILE A 115 -0.48 10.17 11.67
N ALA A 116 0.26 10.09 10.57
CA ALA A 116 1.42 10.94 10.32
C ALA A 116 1.05 12.44 10.31
N THR A 117 -0.06 12.81 9.66
CA THR A 117 -0.55 14.20 9.65
C THR A 117 -1.01 14.67 11.01
N ALA A 118 -1.70 13.82 11.79
CA ALA A 118 -2.11 14.15 13.16
C ALA A 118 -0.89 14.34 14.09
N VAL A 119 0.14 13.50 13.97
CA VAL A 119 1.40 13.63 14.74
C VAL A 119 2.15 14.90 14.34
N ALA A 120 2.30 15.17 13.05
CA ALA A 120 3.00 16.35 12.55
C ALA A 120 2.30 17.66 12.96
N GLY A 121 0.97 17.68 13.00
CA GLY A 121 0.17 18.83 13.45
C GLY A 121 0.31 19.11 14.95
N ARG A 122 0.55 18.08 15.77
CA ARG A 122 0.80 18.23 17.22
C ARG A 122 2.19 18.80 17.52
N SER A 123 3.20 18.43 16.73
CA SER A 123 4.58 18.90 16.93
C SER A 123 4.80 20.38 16.56
N ALA A 124 3.84 21.02 15.89
CA ALA A 124 3.91 22.43 15.49
C ALA A 124 3.17 23.38 16.45
N ARG A 125 2.56 22.83 17.52
CA ARG A 125 1.98 23.57 18.64
C ARG A 125 2.93 23.50 19.83
#